data_AF-A0A392R2V1-F1
#
_entry.id   AF-A0A392R2V1-F1
#
_cell.length_a   1.000
_cell.length_b   1.000
_cell.length_c   1.000
_cell.angle_alpha   90.00
_cell.angle_beta   90.00
_cell.angle_gamma   90.00
#
_symmetry.space_group_name_H-M   'P 1'
#
loop_
_entity.id
_entity.type
_entity.pdbx_description
1 polymer ?
#
loop_
_entity_poly.entity_id
_entity_poly.type
_entity_poly.pdbx_seq_one_letter_code
_entity_poly.pdbx_strand_id
1 'polypeptide(L)'
;MLIAAMHFFEKSTNTFQFKCGMMTPTLLDVAAITGLKPTGKTFDPTDSSNNIELNYKENAFSKYIKENQGEENEEVSDVEHVAFLTLWLSHFFFCS
;
A
#
# COMPACT_ATOMS: atom_id res chain seq x y z
N MET A 1 4.32 1.40 2.21
CA MET A 1 3.76 0.14 1.65
C MET A 1 4.37 -1.12 2.25
N LEU A 2 5.69 -1.34 2.17
CA LEU A 2 6.33 -2.58 2.68
C LEU A 2 6.06 -2.89 4.16
N ILE A 3 6.18 -1.90 5.05
CA ILE A 3 5.94 -2.10 6.50
C ILE A 3 4.47 -2.45 6.79
N ALA A 4 3.52 -1.78 6.13
CA ALA A 4 2.10 -2.09 6.25
C ALA A 4 1.77 -3.49 5.69
N ALA A 5 2.38 -3.89 4.57
CA ALA A 5 2.24 -5.22 3.99
C ALA A 5 2.79 -6.32 4.92
N MET A 6 3.87 -6.04 5.68
CA MET A 6 4.40 -6.96 6.69
C MET A 6 3.48 -7.08 7.92
N HIS A 7 2.84 -6.00 8.36
CA HIS A 7 1.85 -6.04 9.44
C HIS A 7 0.55 -6.77 9.04
N PHE A 8 0.20 -6.74 7.75
CA PHE A 8 -0.93 -7.49 7.21
C PHE A 8 -0.61 -8.97 6.98
N PHE A 9 0.65 -9.39 7.05
CA PHE A 9 1.08 -10.77 6.75
C PHE A 9 0.81 -11.74 7.91
N GLU A 10 -0.46 -12.02 8.16
CA GLU A 10 -0.94 -13.06 9.06
C GLU A 10 -1.21 -14.38 8.31
N LYS A 11 -0.71 -15.51 8.83
CA LYS A 11 -0.90 -16.83 8.20
C LYS A 11 -2.37 -17.23 8.00
N SER A 12 -3.29 -16.68 8.79
CA SER A 12 -4.71 -17.04 8.73
C SER A 12 -5.47 -16.28 7.63
N THR A 13 -5.06 -15.05 7.29
CA THR A 13 -5.78 -14.16 6.36
C THR A 13 -5.11 -13.98 4.99
N ASN A 14 -3.85 -14.41 4.81
CA ASN A 14 -3.10 -14.23 3.53
C ASN A 14 -3.20 -15.43 2.58
N THR A 15 -4.42 -15.90 2.31
CA THR A 15 -4.67 -16.96 1.33
C THR A 15 -5.29 -16.38 0.06
N PHE A 16 -4.58 -16.48 -1.06
CA PHE A 16 -5.10 -16.11 -2.37
C PHE A 16 -5.88 -17.28 -2.97
N GLN A 17 -7.01 -17.00 -3.60
CA GLN A 17 -7.81 -18.01 -4.29
C GLN A 17 -7.59 -17.92 -5.81
N PHE A 18 -6.86 -18.89 -6.36
CA PHE A 18 -6.63 -19.02 -7.79
C PHE A 18 -7.55 -20.07 -8.41
N LYS A 19 -7.70 -20.07 -9.74
CA LYS A 19 -8.44 -21.11 -10.47
C LYS A 19 -7.87 -22.52 -10.26
N CYS A 20 -6.59 -22.63 -9.88
CA CYS A 20 -5.91 -23.89 -9.57
C CYS A 20 -5.95 -24.27 -8.08
N GLY A 21 -6.59 -23.48 -7.22
CA GLY A 21 -6.70 -23.73 -5.78
C GLY A 21 -6.29 -22.55 -4.92
N MET A 22 -6.38 -22.74 -3.61
CA MET A 22 -5.90 -21.78 -2.63
C MET A 22 -4.37 -21.82 -2.57
N MET A 23 -3.74 -20.65 -2.54
CA MET A 23 -2.29 -20.52 -2.37
C MET A 23 -2.01 -19.48 -1.29
N THR A 24 -1.22 -19.87 -0.31
CA THR A 24 -0.73 -19.01 0.75
C THR A 24 0.76 -18.81 0.51
N PRO A 25 1.24 -17.60 0.16
CA PRO A 25 2.66 -17.33 0.07
C PRO A 25 3.28 -17.57 1.45
N THR A 26 4.39 -18.28 1.50
CA THR A 26 5.13 -18.47 2.75
C THR A 26 6.06 -17.30 2.99
N LEU A 27 6.55 -17.17 4.22
CA LEU A 27 7.60 -16.20 4.55
C LEU A 27 8.86 -16.38 3.69
N LEU A 28 9.15 -17.62 3.26
CA LEU A 28 10.27 -17.94 2.37
C LEU A 28 10.04 -17.45 0.94
N ASP A 29 8.80 -17.52 0.45
CA ASP A 29 8.45 -17.01 -0.88
C ASP A 29 8.58 -15.48 -0.93
N VAL A 30 8.13 -14.79 0.12
CA VAL A 30 8.29 -13.33 0.25
C VAL A 30 9.77 -12.96 0.31
N ALA A 31 10.58 -13.70 1.07
CA ALA A 31 12.03 -13.51 1.13
C ALA A 31 12.70 -13.72 -0.24
N ALA A 32 12.27 -14.71 -1.01
CA ALA A 32 12.80 -14.99 -2.34
C ALA A 32 12.47 -13.88 -3.35
N ILE A 33 11.25 -13.32 -3.30
CA ILE A 33 10.81 -12.25 -4.20
C ILE A 33 11.47 -10.91 -3.84
N THR A 34 11.57 -10.59 -2.55
CA THR A 34 12.06 -9.30 -2.06
C THR A 34 13.58 -9.26 -1.84
N GLY A 35 14.23 -10.42 -1.77
CA GLY A 35 15.62 -10.55 -1.36
C GLY A 35 15.87 -10.29 0.13
N LEU A 36 14.82 -10.06 0.92
CA LEU A 36 14.92 -9.80 2.36
C LEU A 36 15.10 -11.11 3.12
N LYS A 37 16.08 -11.15 4.01
CA LYS A 37 16.34 -12.35 4.82
C LYS A 37 15.20 -12.54 5.84
N PRO A 38 14.52 -13.71 5.87
CA PRO A 38 13.41 -13.96 6.79
C PRO A 38 13.90 -14.20 8.22
N THR A 39 15.21 -14.42 8.37
CA THR A 39 15.90 -14.63 9.63
C THR A 39 16.79 -13.42 9.93
N GLY A 40 16.45 -12.70 10.98
CA GLY A 40 17.11 -11.48 11.42
C GLY A 40 16.63 -11.09 12.81
N LYS A 41 17.17 -10.00 13.37
CA LYS A 41 16.61 -9.41 14.58
C LYS A 41 15.17 -8.99 14.27
N THR A 42 14.25 -9.22 15.21
CA THR A 42 12.90 -8.67 15.14
C THR A 42 13.03 -7.17 14.87
N PHE A 43 12.42 -6.70 13.78
CA PHE A 43 12.36 -5.27 13.52
C PHE A 43 11.48 -4.66 14.60
N ASP A 44 12.10 -3.92 15.52
CA ASP A 44 11.39 -3.09 16.47
C ASP A 44 11.28 -1.69 15.84
N PRO A 45 10.07 -1.22 15.49
CA PRO A 45 9.87 0.12 14.93
C PRO A 45 10.40 1.23 15.86
N THR A 46 10.49 0.97 17.16
CA THR A 46 10.99 1.93 18.15
C THR A 46 12.52 2.05 18.18
N ASP A 47 13.23 1.01 17.73
CA ASP A 47 14.70 1.00 17.56
C ASP A 47 15.13 1.42 16.15
N SER A 48 14.19 1.75 15.27
CA SER A 48 14.52 2.17 13.90
C SER A 48 15.29 3.49 13.94
N SER A 49 16.48 3.52 13.34
CA SER A 49 17.24 4.76 13.19
C SER A 49 16.34 5.78 12.49
N ASN A 50 16.23 7.01 13.01
CA ASN A 50 15.48 8.14 12.44
C ASN A 50 15.85 8.51 10.98
N ASN A 51 16.69 7.72 10.31
CA ASN A 51 17.00 7.80 8.89
C ASN A 51 15.77 7.56 7.98
N ILE A 52 14.73 6.88 8.47
CA ILE A 52 13.49 6.64 7.74
C ILE A 52 12.35 7.28 8.54
N GLU A 53 12.14 8.58 8.35
CA GLU A 53 11.00 9.28 8.92
C GLU A 53 9.73 8.82 8.19
N LEU A 54 8.96 7.93 8.83
CA LEU A 54 7.64 7.55 8.35
C LEU A 54 6.68 8.71 8.64
N ASN A 55 6.69 9.69 7.74
CA ASN A 55 5.83 10.85 7.83
C ASN A 55 4.40 10.48 7.42
N TYR A 56 3.60 10.03 8.39
CA TYR A 56 2.18 9.73 8.22
C TYR A 56 1.28 10.98 8.21
N LYS A 57 1.81 12.19 7.96
CA LYS A 57 1.01 13.43 8.02
C LYS A 57 -0.15 13.44 7.03
N GLU A 58 -0.04 12.73 5.90
CA GLU A 58 -1.12 12.59 4.93
C GLU A 58 -1.23 11.16 4.46
N ASN A 59 -2.45 10.62 4.43
CA ASN A 59 -2.71 9.37 3.73
C ASN A 59 -2.43 9.57 2.22
N ALA A 60 -2.06 8.50 1.52
CA ALA A 60 -1.67 8.58 0.10
C ALA A 60 -2.77 9.25 -0.77
N PHE A 61 -4.04 9.07 -0.40
CA PHE A 61 -5.18 9.65 -1.09
C PHE A 61 -5.35 11.16 -0.83
N SER A 62 -5.11 11.64 0.38
CA SER A 62 -5.20 13.06 0.73
C SER A 62 -4.13 13.86 0.00
N LYS A 63 -2.91 13.31 -0.09
CA LYS A 63 -1.85 13.89 -0.89
C LYS A 63 -2.22 13.90 -2.38
N TYR A 64 -2.72 12.78 -2.90
CA TYR A 64 -3.15 12.65 -4.29
C TYR A 64 -4.25 13.65 -4.66
N ILE A 65 -5.26 13.81 -3.80
CA ILE A 65 -6.34 14.80 -4.01
C ILE A 65 -5.75 16.20 -4.08
N LYS A 66 -4.88 16.58 -3.14
CA LYS A 66 -4.26 17.92 -3.13
C LYS A 66 -3.43 18.22 -4.38
N GLU A 67 -2.77 17.22 -4.94
CA GLU A 67 -1.91 17.37 -6.13
C GLU A 67 -2.70 17.44 -7.43
N ASN A 68 -3.90 16.86 -7.47
CA ASN A 68 -4.69 16.74 -8.70
C ASN A 68 -5.98 17.57 -8.67
N GLN A 69 -6.37 18.16 -7.54
CA GLN A 69 -7.48 19.12 -7.47
C GLN A 69 -7.08 20.44 -8.13
N GLY A 70 -7.95 20.97 -8.96
CA GLY A 70 -7.85 22.29 -9.57
C GLY A 70 -8.31 23.39 -8.62
N GLU A 71 -8.46 24.61 -9.16
CA GLU A 71 -8.89 25.76 -8.36
C GLU A 71 -10.38 25.68 -8.00
N GLU A 72 -10.69 26.21 -6.81
CA GLU A 72 -12.06 26.23 -6.32
C GLU A 72 -12.90 27.19 -7.18
N ASN A 73 -14.04 26.71 -7.69
CA ASN A 73 -14.97 27.41 -8.59
C ASN A 73 -14.60 27.45 -10.09
N GLU A 74 -13.62 26.65 -10.53
CA GLU A 74 -13.41 26.40 -11.96
C GLU A 74 -14.21 25.19 -12.46
N GLU A 75 -14.40 25.11 -13.78
CA GLU A 75 -14.96 23.90 -14.40
C GLU A 75 -13.96 22.76 -14.26
N VAL A 76 -14.48 21.56 -13.94
CA VAL A 76 -13.66 20.36 -13.75
C VAL A 76 -12.89 20.06 -15.03
N SER A 77 -11.56 20.08 -14.94
CA SER A 77 -10.69 19.72 -16.05
C SER A 77 -10.73 18.22 -16.35
N ASP A 78 -10.34 17.84 -17.57
CA ASP A 78 -10.18 16.43 -17.93
C ASP A 78 -9.20 15.70 -17.01
N VAL A 79 -8.18 16.39 -16.51
CA VAL A 79 -7.17 15.84 -15.60
C VAL A 79 -7.77 15.51 -14.24
N GLU A 80 -8.53 16.45 -13.67
CA GLU A 80 -9.25 16.23 -12.41
C GLU A 80 -10.28 15.12 -12.53
N HIS A 81 -11.00 15.05 -13.65
CA HIS A 81 -11.98 14.02 -13.90
C HIS A 81 -11.34 12.61 -13.92
N VAL A 82 -10.22 12.46 -14.64
CA VAL A 82 -9.47 11.20 -14.69
C VAL A 82 -8.86 10.86 -13.34
N ALA A 83 -8.33 11.85 -12.62
CA ALA A 83 -7.77 11.65 -11.28
C ALA A 83 -8.85 11.18 -10.29
N PHE A 84 -10.04 11.78 -10.32
CA PHE A 84 -11.19 11.37 -9.53
C PHE A 84 -11.62 9.93 -9.83
N LEU A 85 -11.77 9.56 -11.10
CA LEU A 85 -12.16 8.20 -11.49
C LEU A 85 -11.12 7.18 -11.02
N THR A 86 -9.83 7.50 -11.16
CA THR A 86 -8.72 6.65 -10.72
C THR A 86 -8.75 6.45 -9.20
N LEU A 87 -8.95 7.53 -8.44
CA LEU A 87 -9.10 7.49 -7.00
C LEU A 87 -10.30 6.63 -6.58
N TRP A 88 -11.46 6.88 -7.18
CA TRP A 88 -12.71 6.20 -6.85
C TRP A 88 -12.63 4.69 -7.13
N LEU A 89 -12.11 4.30 -8.29
CA LEU A 89 -11.90 2.89 -8.62
C LEU A 89 -10.90 2.23 -7.66
N SER A 90 -9.82 2.93 -7.31
CA SER A 90 -8.83 2.40 -6.37
C SER A 90 -9.42 2.17 -4.98
N HIS A 91 -10.28 3.09 -4.53
CA HIS A 91 -10.88 3.03 -3.19
C HIS A 91 -12.01 2.01 -3.07
N PHE A 92 -12.87 1.89 -4.11
CA PHE A 92 -14.08 1.07 -4.02
C PHE A 92 -14.01 -0.26 -4.77
N PHE A 93 -13.14 -0.40 -5.78
CA PHE A 93 -13.09 -1.60 -6.64
C PHE A 93 -11.80 -2.39 -6.50
N PHE A 94 -10.64 -1.72 -6.37
CA PHE A 94 -9.35 -2.40 -6.47
C PHE A 94 -8.73 -2.83 -5.13
N CYS A 95 -9.44 -2.66 -4.00
CA CYS A 95 -8.97 -3.07 -2.66
C CYS A 95 -7.53 -2.62 -2.36
N SER A 96 -7.20 -1.37 -2.70
CA SER A 96 -5.90 -0.74 -2.43
C SER A 96 -5.86 -0.04 -1.07
#